data_AF-A0A957KMB8-F1
#
_entry.id   AF-A0A957KMB8-F1
#
_cell.length_a   1.000
_cell.length_b   1.000
_cell.length_c   1.000
_cell.angle_alpha   90.00
_cell.angle_beta   90.00
_cell.angle_gamma   90.00
#
_symmetry.space_group_name_H-M   'P 1'
#
loop_
_entity.id
_entity.type
_entity.pdbx_description
1 polymer ?
#
loop_
_entity_poly.entity_id
_entity_poly.type
_entity_poly.pdbx_seq_one_letter_code
_entity_poly.pdbx_strand_id
1 'polypeptide(L)'
;AALMTAVSVIVGVSIMIGSFRGTVTQWLSQTLQADIFVSPPTLTASRVTGTLDPEAAARIAAWDGIDQIVTARQVDVLAPELGRQLKLVASSGDVSNGQRQYAWQKLPTAEMWQAFLNGEGIIVSETLLLQNDLATPPPPLVLETASGQQTFPILGVSYDYSSDQGTVLIASTVYQELWD
;
A
#
# COMPACT_ATOMS: atom_id res chain seq x y z
N ALA A 1 -36.90 35.17 -4.41
CA ALA A 1 -35.52 34.90 -3.94
C ALA A 1 -35.46 33.70 -2.99
N ALA A 2 -36.27 33.64 -1.93
CA ALA A 2 -36.21 32.58 -0.90
C ALA A 2 -36.39 31.12 -1.42
N LEU A 3 -37.20 30.90 -2.46
CA LEU A 3 -37.35 29.56 -3.07
C LEU A 3 -36.07 29.11 -3.78
N MET A 4 -35.43 30.01 -4.53
CA MET A 4 -34.16 29.71 -5.21
C MET A 4 -33.06 29.41 -4.20
N THR A 5 -32.97 30.16 -3.09
CA THR A 5 -32.00 29.87 -2.03
C THR A 5 -32.26 28.52 -1.37
N ALA A 6 -33.52 28.15 -1.11
CA ALA A 6 -33.85 26.85 -0.54
C ALA A 6 -33.47 25.70 -1.49
N VAL A 7 -33.79 25.82 -2.78
CA VAL A 7 -33.43 24.80 -3.79
C VAL A 7 -31.91 24.68 -3.93
N SER A 8 -31.18 25.80 -4.00
CA SER A 8 -29.72 25.77 -4.07
C SER A 8 -29.07 25.10 -2.87
N VAL A 9 -29.58 25.34 -1.65
CA VAL A 9 -29.09 24.67 -0.43
C VAL A 9 -29.38 23.16 -0.49
N ILE A 10 -30.60 22.76 -0.88
CA ILE A 10 -30.96 21.34 -0.99
C ILE A 10 -30.08 20.62 -2.02
N VAL A 11 -29.87 21.22 -3.19
CA VAL A 11 -29.01 20.65 -4.24
C VAL A 11 -27.56 20.57 -3.76
N GLY A 12 -27.03 21.64 -3.16
CA GLY A 12 -25.66 21.66 -2.64
C GLY A 12 -25.41 20.59 -1.58
N VAL A 13 -26.31 20.47 -0.61
CA VAL A 13 -26.23 19.44 0.44
C VAL A 13 -26.38 18.03 -0.14
N SER A 14 -27.28 17.84 -1.11
CA SER A 14 -27.48 16.53 -1.76
C SER A 14 -26.25 16.08 -2.54
N ILE A 15 -25.61 16.98 -3.29
CA ILE A 15 -24.36 16.71 -4.01
C ILE A 15 -23.23 16.39 -3.01
N MET A 16 -23.11 17.17 -1.93
CA MET A 16 -22.09 16.94 -0.90
C MET A 16 -22.24 15.55 -0.25
N ILE A 17 -23.46 15.17 0.15
CA ILE A 17 -23.73 13.85 0.76
C ILE A 17 -23.48 12.72 -0.24
N GLY A 18 -23.93 12.88 -1.49
CA GLY A 18 -23.72 11.90 -2.56
C GLY A 18 -22.24 11.67 -2.84
N SER A 19 -21.46 12.75 -2.97
CA SER A 19 -20.01 12.72 -3.17
C SER A 19 -19.31 12.03 -2.01
N PHE A 20 -19.61 12.41 -0.78
CA PHE A 20 -19.00 11.81 0.41
C PHE A 20 -19.24 10.29 0.48
N ARG A 21 -20.49 9.86 0.29
CA ARG A 21 -20.83 8.42 0.30
C ARG A 21 -20.07 7.65 -0.78
N GLY A 22 -20.01 8.19 -2.00
CA GLY A 22 -19.29 7.58 -3.12
C GLY A 22 -17.82 7.39 -2.77
N THR A 23 -17.16 8.46 -2.33
CA THR A 23 -15.74 8.44 -1.98
C THR A 23 -15.44 7.48 -0.83
N VAL A 24 -16.25 7.47 0.24
CA VAL A 24 -16.05 6.53 1.37
C VAL A 24 -16.20 5.08 0.93
N THR A 25 -17.17 4.79 0.07
CA THR A 25 -17.40 3.41 -0.42
C THR A 25 -16.22 2.95 -1.27
N GLN A 26 -15.74 3.79 -2.16
CA GLN A 26 -14.56 3.51 -2.98
C GLN A 26 -13.32 3.32 -2.10
N TRP A 27 -13.11 4.21 -1.13
CA TRP A 27 -12.00 4.16 -0.19
C TRP A 27 -11.97 2.85 0.62
N LEU A 28 -13.11 2.46 1.18
CA LEU A 28 -13.23 1.21 1.94
C LEU A 28 -12.97 -0.01 1.06
N SER A 29 -13.50 -0.03 -0.16
CA SER A 29 -13.31 -1.14 -1.10
C SER A 29 -11.84 -1.32 -1.52
N GLN A 30 -11.06 -0.23 -1.53
CA GLN A 30 -9.65 -0.27 -1.87
C GLN A 30 -8.74 -0.54 -0.66
N THR A 31 -9.20 -0.21 0.56
CA THR A 31 -8.41 -0.35 1.79
C THR A 31 -8.63 -1.72 2.44
N LEU A 32 -9.88 -2.21 2.46
CA LEU A 32 -10.26 -3.49 3.07
C LEU A 32 -10.37 -4.58 2.01
N GLN A 33 -9.20 -5.02 1.53
CA GLN A 33 -9.10 -6.03 0.48
C GLN A 33 -9.14 -7.47 1.01
N ALA A 34 -8.95 -7.66 2.32
CA ALA A 34 -9.05 -8.98 2.97
C ALA A 34 -10.33 -9.08 3.81
N ASP A 35 -10.88 -10.29 3.90
CA ASP A 35 -12.00 -10.60 4.80
C ASP A 35 -11.58 -10.58 6.27
N ILE A 36 -10.35 -11.01 6.57
CA ILE A 36 -9.80 -11.13 7.92
C ILE A 36 -8.40 -10.53 7.97
N PHE A 37 -8.20 -9.60 8.90
CA PHE A 37 -6.89 -9.04 9.23
C PHE A 37 -6.43 -9.60 10.59
N VAL A 38 -5.20 -10.11 10.63
CA VAL A 38 -4.58 -10.63 11.85
C VAL A 38 -3.32 -9.81 12.14
N SER A 39 -3.22 -9.27 13.34
CA SER A 39 -2.06 -8.53 13.83
C SER A 39 -1.66 -9.00 15.23
N PRO A 40 -0.38 -8.86 15.62
CA PRO A 40 0.02 -9.10 17.00
C PRO A 40 -0.70 -8.11 17.94
N PRO A 41 -0.79 -8.42 19.25
CA PRO A 41 -1.35 -7.50 20.24
C PRO A 41 -0.53 -6.21 20.26
N THR A 42 -1.15 -5.08 19.92
CA THR A 42 -0.49 -3.77 19.90
C THR A 42 -1.20 -2.80 20.84
N LEU A 43 -0.42 -1.89 21.44
CA LEU A 43 -0.97 -0.87 22.33
C LEU A 43 -1.78 0.20 21.57
N THR A 44 -1.54 0.36 20.26
CA THR A 44 -2.26 1.29 19.39
C THR A 44 -2.58 0.65 18.06
N ALA A 45 -3.75 0.97 17.48
CA ALA A 45 -4.18 0.45 16.18
C ALA A 45 -3.35 1.02 15.00
N SER A 46 -2.78 2.21 15.17
CA SER A 46 -2.05 2.92 14.11
C SER A 46 -0.59 2.49 13.92
N ARG A 47 -0.04 1.69 14.83
CA ARG A 47 1.33 1.18 14.73
C ARG A 47 1.39 -0.26 15.23
N VAL A 48 1.61 -1.18 14.31
CA VAL A 48 1.88 -2.58 14.66
C VAL A 48 3.32 -2.68 15.15
N THR A 49 3.50 -2.55 16.47
CA THR A 49 4.79 -2.78 17.14
C THR A 49 4.90 -4.25 17.53
N GLY A 50 5.54 -5.06 16.68
CA GLY A 50 5.81 -6.47 16.97
C GLY A 50 5.68 -7.35 15.74
N THR A 51 6.14 -8.60 15.86
CA THR A 51 5.95 -9.65 14.87
C THR A 51 4.85 -10.59 15.34
N LEU A 52 4.01 -11.04 14.41
CA LEU A 52 3.11 -12.15 14.69
C LEU A 52 3.96 -13.42 14.91
N ASP A 53 3.59 -14.23 15.90
CA ASP A 53 4.25 -15.50 16.15
C ASP A 53 4.18 -16.38 14.88
N PRO A 54 5.32 -16.80 14.30
CA PRO A 54 5.33 -17.66 13.11
C PRO A 54 4.52 -18.94 13.29
N GLU A 55 4.47 -19.51 14.50
CA GLU A 55 3.67 -20.70 14.78
C GLU A 55 2.18 -20.41 14.70
N ALA A 56 1.74 -19.25 15.21
CA ALA A 56 0.35 -18.81 15.09
C ALA A 56 -0.04 -18.55 13.62
N ALA A 57 0.83 -17.90 12.85
CA ALA A 57 0.62 -17.68 11.42
C ALA A 57 0.51 -19.01 10.65
N ALA A 58 1.39 -19.97 10.93
CA ALA A 58 1.36 -21.29 10.32
C ALA A 58 0.09 -22.08 10.67
N ARG A 59 -0.37 -21.99 11.92
CA ARG A 59 -1.63 -22.62 12.35
C ARG A 59 -2.85 -22.03 11.66
N ILE A 60 -2.89 -20.71 11.48
CA ILE A 60 -3.96 -20.05 10.71
C ILE A 60 -3.90 -20.52 9.26
N ALA A 61 -2.71 -20.60 8.68
CA ALA A 61 -2.54 -21.06 7.30
C ALA A 61 -2.98 -22.50 7.02
N ALA A 62 -3.11 -23.33 8.06
CA ALA A 62 -3.60 -24.69 7.95
C ALA A 62 -5.12 -24.83 8.13
N TRP A 63 -5.88 -23.73 8.30
CA TRP A 63 -7.34 -23.81 8.45
C TRP A 63 -8.01 -24.11 7.10
N ASP A 64 -9.00 -25.00 7.13
CA ASP A 64 -9.85 -25.29 5.98
C ASP A 64 -10.67 -24.06 5.59
N GLY A 65 -10.80 -23.82 4.28
CA GLY A 65 -11.62 -22.72 3.73
C GLY A 65 -10.87 -21.40 3.50
N ILE A 66 -9.55 -21.37 3.68
CA ILE A 66 -8.74 -20.22 3.31
C ILE A 66 -8.35 -20.30 1.82
N ASP A 67 -8.78 -19.30 1.05
CA ASP A 67 -8.45 -19.17 -0.38
C ASP A 67 -7.05 -18.58 -0.60
N GLN A 68 -6.70 -17.53 0.16
CA GLN A 68 -5.43 -16.82 0.02
C GLN A 68 -4.93 -16.28 1.36
N ILE A 69 -3.61 -16.32 1.56
CA ILE A 69 -2.93 -15.65 2.68
C ILE A 69 -1.85 -14.74 2.13
N VAL A 70 -1.85 -13.50 2.61
CA VAL A 70 -0.80 -12.52 2.36
C VAL A 70 -0.30 -12.03 3.70
N THR A 71 1.02 -12.04 3.86
CA THR A 71 1.70 -11.49 5.03
C THR A 71 2.28 -10.14 4.67
N ALA A 72 2.23 -9.20 5.62
CA ALA A 72 2.80 -7.88 5.45
C ALA A 72 3.56 -7.47 6.72
N ARG A 73 4.74 -6.89 6.56
CA ARG A 73 5.52 -6.26 7.62
C ARG A 73 5.78 -4.82 7.25
N GLN A 74 5.40 -3.90 8.14
CA GLN A 74 5.65 -2.47 7.95
C GLN A 74 6.86 -2.05 8.77
N VAL A 75 7.79 -1.34 8.13
CA VAL A 75 8.98 -0.75 8.76
C VAL A 75 9.26 0.63 8.17
N ASP A 76 10.01 1.44 8.90
CA ASP A 76 10.50 2.73 8.38
C ASP A 76 11.93 2.53 7.86
N VAL A 77 12.19 2.96 6.62
CA VAL A 77 13.51 2.87 5.96
C VAL A 77 13.96 4.25 5.50
N LEU A 78 15.26 4.53 5.54
CA LEU A 78 15.79 5.79 5.01
C LEU A 78 15.85 5.72 3.48
N ALA A 79 15.35 6.76 2.82
CA ALA A 79 15.60 7.02 1.40
C ALA A 79 16.61 8.18 1.30
N PRO A 80 17.91 7.90 1.09
CA PRO A 80 18.96 8.92 1.14
C PRO A 80 18.73 10.07 0.17
N GLU A 81 18.25 9.78 -1.04
CA GLU A 81 17.98 10.78 -2.08
C GLU A 81 16.83 11.72 -1.72
N LEU A 82 15.88 11.25 -0.91
CA LEU A 82 14.77 12.06 -0.41
C LEU A 82 15.06 12.70 0.96
N GLY A 83 16.17 12.34 1.60
CA GLY A 83 16.57 12.85 2.91
C GLY A 83 15.59 12.56 4.05
N ARG A 84 14.71 11.56 3.90
CA ARG A 84 13.66 11.23 4.88
C ARG A 84 13.40 9.73 5.00
N GLN A 85 12.72 9.35 6.08
CA GLN A 85 12.20 7.98 6.22
C GLN A 85 10.94 7.79 5.40
N LEU A 86 10.81 6.61 4.80
CA LEU A 86 9.62 6.14 4.10
C LEU A 86 9.06 4.91 4.81
N LYS A 87 7.74 4.77 4.76
CA LYS A 87 7.09 3.52 5.15
C LYS A 87 7.33 2.48 4.06
N LEU A 88 8.02 1.41 4.42
CA LEU A 88 8.20 0.24 3.59
C LEU A 88 7.31 -0.90 4.10
N VAL A 89 6.57 -1.50 3.18
CA VAL A 89 5.69 -2.64 3.41
C VAL A 89 6.26 -3.84 2.67
N ALA A 90 6.89 -4.73 3.42
CA ALA A 90 7.34 -6.01 2.91
C ALA A 90 6.13 -6.95 2.80
N SER A 91 5.71 -7.30 1.59
CA SER A 91 4.52 -8.10 1.32
C SER A 91 4.87 -9.42 0.65
N SER A 92 4.22 -10.51 1.06
CA SER A 92 4.36 -11.82 0.42
C SER A 92 3.46 -12.02 -0.80
N GLY A 93 2.63 -11.04 -1.15
CA GLY A 93 1.69 -11.15 -2.27
C GLY A 93 0.76 -9.94 -2.43
N ASP A 94 -0.21 -10.10 -3.33
CA ASP A 94 -1.27 -9.14 -3.56
C ASP A 94 -2.56 -9.53 -2.85
N VAL A 95 -2.93 -8.77 -1.83
CA VAL A 95 -4.21 -8.93 -1.13
C VAL A 95 -5.40 -8.42 -1.95
N SER A 96 -5.15 -7.63 -3.02
CA SER A 96 -6.21 -7.02 -3.84
C SER A 96 -6.88 -7.98 -4.82
N ASN A 97 -6.33 -9.19 -4.99
CA ASN A 97 -6.74 -10.12 -6.04
C ASN A 97 -6.81 -9.45 -7.43
N GLY A 98 -5.81 -8.64 -7.76
CA GLY A 98 -5.73 -7.90 -9.04
C GLY A 98 -6.64 -6.67 -9.15
N GLN A 99 -7.38 -6.30 -8.11
CA GLN A 99 -8.24 -5.11 -8.12
C GLN A 99 -7.48 -3.81 -7.77
N ARG A 100 -6.20 -3.90 -7.40
CA ARG A 100 -5.36 -2.74 -7.13
C ARG A 100 -5.28 -1.86 -8.37
N GLN A 101 -5.58 -0.58 -8.18
CA GLN A 101 -5.50 0.42 -9.23
C GLN A 101 -4.11 1.04 -9.25
N TYR A 102 -3.61 1.28 -10.46
CA TYR A 102 -2.30 1.86 -10.71
C TYR A 102 -2.43 3.15 -11.50
N ALA A 103 -1.75 4.20 -11.03
CA ALA A 103 -1.57 5.43 -11.79
C ALA A 103 -0.58 5.22 -12.94
N TRP A 104 0.40 4.32 -12.74
CA TRP A 104 1.36 3.91 -13.76
C TRP A 104 1.84 2.48 -13.51
N GLN A 105 2.11 1.72 -14.57
CA GLN A 105 2.68 0.38 -14.47
C GLN A 105 3.63 0.11 -15.64
N LYS A 106 4.76 -0.54 -15.35
CA LYS A 106 5.76 -0.93 -16.36
C LYS A 106 5.33 -2.18 -17.14
N LEU A 107 4.62 -3.08 -16.47
CA LEU A 107 4.15 -4.37 -16.97
C LEU A 107 2.63 -4.49 -16.77
N PRO A 108 1.94 -5.39 -17.50
CA PRO A 108 0.59 -5.82 -17.16
C PRO A 108 0.52 -6.31 -15.70
N THR A 109 -0.62 -6.12 -15.03
CA THR A 109 -0.77 -6.35 -13.58
C THR A 109 -0.36 -7.77 -13.14
N ALA A 110 -0.74 -8.80 -13.91
CA ALA A 110 -0.37 -10.19 -13.61
C ALA A 110 1.15 -10.41 -13.65
N GLU A 111 1.82 -9.88 -14.66
CA GLU A 111 3.29 -10.00 -14.83
C GLU A 111 4.04 -9.13 -13.82
N MET A 112 3.50 -7.95 -13.47
CA MET A 112 4.08 -7.04 -12.49
C MET A 112 4.22 -7.68 -11.12
N TRP A 113 3.18 -8.37 -10.65
CA TRP A 113 3.22 -9.04 -9.34
C TRP A 113 4.17 -10.23 -9.33
N GLN A 114 4.29 -10.95 -10.45
CA GLN A 114 5.28 -12.01 -10.59
C GLN A 114 6.71 -11.43 -10.53
N ALA A 115 6.99 -10.38 -11.30
CA ALA A 115 8.27 -9.68 -11.27
C ALA A 115 8.58 -9.08 -9.88
N PHE A 116 7.57 -8.53 -9.20
CA PHE A 116 7.67 -8.04 -7.83
C PHE A 116 8.09 -9.16 -6.87
N LEU A 117 7.41 -10.30 -6.89
CA LEU A 117 7.71 -11.44 -6.02
C LEU A 117 9.07 -12.09 -6.32
N ASN A 118 9.53 -12.02 -7.57
CA ASN A 118 10.89 -12.42 -7.97
C ASN A 118 11.98 -11.44 -7.51
N GLY A 119 11.60 -10.31 -6.90
CA GLY A 119 12.53 -9.29 -6.44
C GLY A 119 13.09 -8.39 -7.54
N GLU A 120 12.43 -8.33 -8.70
CA GLU A 120 12.87 -7.54 -9.84
C GLU A 120 12.60 -6.04 -9.68
N GLY A 121 11.90 -5.62 -8.61
CA GLY A 121 11.66 -4.22 -8.28
C GLY A 121 10.61 -3.99 -7.21
N ILE A 122 10.27 -2.72 -7.01
CA ILE A 122 9.33 -2.24 -5.98
C ILE A 122 8.08 -1.62 -6.61
N ILE A 123 7.01 -1.53 -5.82
CA ILE A 123 5.81 -0.75 -6.16
C ILE A 123 5.75 0.43 -5.19
N VAL A 124 5.45 1.63 -5.68
CA VAL A 124 5.37 2.83 -4.83
C VAL A 124 3.97 3.44 -4.88
N SER A 125 3.59 4.18 -3.86
CA SER A 125 2.33 4.93 -3.85
C SER A 125 2.40 6.17 -4.76
N GLU A 126 1.27 6.58 -5.33
CA GLU A 126 1.12 7.87 -6.01
C GLU A 126 1.48 9.05 -5.10
N THR A 127 1.08 9.02 -3.82
CA THR A 127 1.42 10.05 -2.83
C THR A 127 2.94 10.28 -2.73
N LEU A 128 3.73 9.22 -2.85
CA LEU A 128 5.20 9.31 -2.85
C LEU A 128 5.71 10.07 -4.08
N LEU A 129 5.17 9.81 -5.27
CA LEU A 129 5.55 10.56 -6.48
C LEU A 129 5.18 12.03 -6.34
N LEU A 130 3.93 12.31 -5.95
CA LEU A 130 3.40 13.67 -5.86
C LEU A 130 4.13 14.55 -4.84
N GLN A 131 4.50 13.99 -3.68
CA GLN A 131 5.19 14.77 -2.65
C GLN A 131 6.66 15.03 -2.94
N ASN A 132 7.27 14.25 -3.83
CA ASN A 132 8.69 14.34 -4.14
C ASN A 132 8.92 14.78 -5.59
N ASP A 133 7.88 15.32 -6.26
CA ASP A 133 7.89 15.82 -7.64
C ASP A 133 8.56 14.85 -8.64
N LEU A 134 8.35 13.54 -8.45
CA LEU A 134 8.96 12.52 -9.29
C LEU A 134 8.25 12.39 -10.64
N ALA A 135 9.02 12.22 -11.70
CA ALA A 135 8.50 12.04 -13.05
C ALA A 135 7.71 10.73 -13.22
N THR A 136 6.94 10.62 -14.31
CA THR A 136 6.32 9.38 -14.77
C THR A 136 6.80 9.11 -16.21
N PRO A 137 7.47 7.98 -16.51
CA PRO A 137 7.82 6.88 -15.61
C PRO A 137 8.81 7.32 -14.51
N PRO A 138 8.67 6.81 -13.29
CA PRO A 138 9.51 7.24 -12.18
C PRO A 138 10.93 6.64 -12.27
N PRO A 139 11.95 7.38 -11.82
CA PRO A 139 13.31 6.85 -11.73
C PRO A 139 13.38 5.74 -10.66
N PRO A 140 14.41 4.88 -10.70
CA PRO A 140 14.68 3.95 -9.60
C PRO A 140 14.84 4.68 -8.26
N LEU A 141 14.49 4.01 -7.16
CA LEU A 141 14.58 4.57 -5.81
C LEU A 141 15.74 3.93 -5.05
N VAL A 142 16.56 4.75 -4.39
CA VAL A 142 17.61 4.27 -3.50
C VAL A 142 17.10 4.19 -2.06
N LEU A 143 17.25 3.01 -1.45
CA LEU A 143 16.90 2.76 -0.05
C LEU A 143 18.13 2.31 0.74
N GLU A 144 18.21 2.74 2.00
CA GLU A 144 19.22 2.25 2.93
C GLU A 144 18.82 0.87 3.47
N THR A 145 19.69 -0.12 3.27
CA THR A 145 19.54 -1.50 3.74
C THR A 145 20.60 -1.84 4.78
N ALA A 146 20.48 -2.98 5.46
CA ALA A 146 21.52 -3.44 6.38
C ALA A 146 22.86 -3.72 5.65
N SER A 147 22.79 -4.05 4.36
CA SER A 147 23.95 -4.26 3.49
C SER A 147 24.45 -3.00 2.78
N GLY A 148 23.92 -1.82 3.14
CA GLY A 148 24.23 -0.53 2.51
C GLY A 148 23.14 -0.03 1.56
N GLN A 149 23.43 0.98 0.76
CA GLN A 149 22.46 1.56 -0.16
C GLN A 149 22.20 0.62 -1.34
N GLN A 150 20.93 0.35 -1.62
CA GLN A 150 20.49 -0.46 -2.75
C GLN A 150 19.52 0.32 -3.63
N THR A 151 19.65 0.16 -4.94
CA THR A 151 18.81 0.81 -5.94
C THR A 151 17.73 -0.16 -6.42
N PHE A 152 16.48 0.24 -6.31
CA PHE A 152 15.33 -0.57 -6.71
C PHE A 152 14.62 0.05 -7.91
N PRO A 153 14.43 -0.68 -9.02
CA PRO A 153 13.59 -0.20 -10.11
C PRO A 153 12.11 -0.21 -9.68
N ILE A 154 11.35 0.77 -10.16
CA ILE A 154 9.92 0.87 -9.86
C ILE A 154 9.12 0.14 -10.94
N LEU A 155 8.33 -0.85 -10.54
CA LEU A 155 7.50 -1.68 -11.41
C LEU A 155 6.10 -1.07 -11.61
N GLY A 156 5.63 -0.31 -10.63
CA GLY A 156 4.33 0.33 -10.67
C GLY A 156 4.16 1.41 -9.62
N VAL A 157 3.19 2.30 -9.89
CA VAL A 157 2.72 3.35 -8.99
C VAL A 157 1.25 3.05 -8.67
N SER A 158 0.97 2.62 -7.45
CA SER A 158 -0.39 2.30 -7.01
C SER A 158 -1.06 3.51 -6.36
N TYR A 159 -2.38 3.63 -6.53
CA TYR A 159 -3.15 4.58 -5.73
C TYR A 159 -3.11 4.16 -4.25
N ASP A 160 -2.76 5.10 -3.37
CA ASP A 160 -2.72 4.89 -1.92
C ASP A 160 -3.61 5.92 -1.26
N TYR A 161 -4.74 5.47 -0.73
CA TYR A 161 -5.67 6.32 0.02
C TYR A 161 -5.53 6.15 1.54
N SER A 162 -4.53 5.42 2.00
CA SER A 162 -4.32 5.09 3.40
C SER A 162 -3.15 5.85 4.02
N SER A 163 -2.16 6.24 3.21
CA SER A 163 -0.94 6.93 3.66
C SER A 163 -0.85 8.35 3.09
N ASP A 164 -0.68 9.31 4.00
CA ASP A 164 -0.37 10.69 3.68
C ASP A 164 1.14 10.93 3.42
N GLN A 165 2.02 10.00 3.80
CA GLN A 165 3.49 10.15 3.69
C GLN A 165 4.08 9.47 2.45
N GLY A 166 3.26 8.67 1.76
CA GLY A 166 3.68 7.72 0.74
C GLY A 166 4.19 6.39 1.31
N THR A 167 4.14 5.36 0.49
CA THR A 167 4.45 3.97 0.86
C THR A 167 5.27 3.31 -0.25
N VAL A 168 6.21 2.46 0.13
CA VAL A 168 6.96 1.57 -0.76
C VAL A 168 6.58 0.14 -0.44
N LEU A 169 6.16 -0.64 -1.43
CA LEU A 169 6.00 -2.09 -1.32
C LEU A 169 7.25 -2.78 -1.86
N ILE A 170 7.69 -3.82 -1.16
CA ILE A 170 8.78 -4.71 -1.58
C ILE A 170 8.39 -6.17 -1.28
N ALA A 171 8.92 -7.12 -2.04
CA ALA A 171 8.71 -8.53 -1.74
C ALA A 171 9.29 -8.89 -0.37
N SER A 172 8.54 -9.69 0.40
CA SER A 172 8.95 -10.11 1.75
C SER A 172 10.28 -10.88 1.75
N THR A 173 10.55 -11.66 0.70
CA THR A 173 11.81 -12.39 0.50
C THR A 173 12.99 -11.45 0.35
N VAL A 174 12.89 -10.45 -0.53
CA VAL A 174 13.93 -9.44 -0.74
C VAL A 174 14.18 -8.61 0.52
N TYR A 175 13.11 -8.27 1.24
CA TYR A 175 13.25 -7.57 2.51
C TYR A 175 14.06 -8.38 3.52
N GLN A 176 13.74 -9.68 3.68
CA GLN A 176 14.47 -10.57 4.58
C GLN A 176 15.94 -10.73 4.19
N GLU A 177 16.26 -10.75 2.90
CA GLU A 177 17.64 -10.87 2.42
C GLU A 177 18.50 -9.62 2.65
N LEU A 178 17.89 -8.42 2.63
CA LEU A 178 18.61 -7.15 2.64
C LEU A 178 18.58 -6.39 3.98
N TRP A 179 17.61 -6.69 4.86
CA TRP A 179 17.42 -6.00 6.14
C TRP A 179 17.49 -6.89 7.39
N ASP A 180 17.24 -8.20 7.28
CA ASP A 180 17.37 -9.16 8.39
C ASP A 180 18.73 -9.91 8.31
#